data_AF-A0A8T5TQ96-F1
#
_entry.id   AF-A0A8T5TQ96-F1
#
_cell.length_a   1.000
_cell.length_b   1.000
_cell.length_c   1.000
_cell.angle_alpha   90.00
_cell.angle_beta   90.00
_cell.angle_gamma   90.00
#
_symmetry.space_group_name_H-M   'P 1'
#
loop_
_entity.id
_entity.type
_entity.pdbx_description
1 polymer ?
#
loop_
_entity_poly.entity_id
_entity_poly.type
_entity_poly.pdbx_seq_one_letter_code
_entity_poly.pdbx_strand_id
1 'polypeptide(L)'
;LMGIIIITQFVYFCYPLLLFFPRFFPWDYWVSFLIAIIIAVPSFIFMFKGVHDAGEETIKPSRNHSLYGGIYTKIRHPQAIGELGVW
;
A
#
# COMPACT_ATOMS: atom_id res chain seq x y z
N LEU A 1 2.02 15.32 -10.27
CA LEU A 1 2.48 14.94 -8.92
C LEU A 1 3.68 13.99 -8.98
N MET A 2 3.55 12.81 -9.58
CA MET A 2 4.65 11.82 -9.74
C MET A 2 5.93 12.38 -10.37
N GLY A 3 5.82 13.17 -11.44
CA GLY A 3 7.01 13.77 -12.07
C GLY A 3 7.80 14.69 -11.14
N ILE A 4 7.10 15.45 -10.28
CA ILE A 4 7.75 16.32 -9.29
C ILE A 4 8.49 15.46 -8.25
N ILE A 5 7.86 14.39 -7.75
CA ILE A 5 8.46 13.47 -6.78
C ILE A 5 9.74 12.84 -7.34
N ILE A 6 9.70 12.36 -8.58
CA ILE A 6 10.86 11.73 -9.24
C ILE A 6 12.01 12.73 -9.38
N ILE A 7 11.71 13.95 -9.84
CA ILE A 7 12.72 15.02 -9.98
C ILE A 7 13.33 15.35 -8.61
N THR A 8 12.52 15.52 -7.57
CA THR A 8 13.02 15.80 -6.22
C THR A 8 13.88 14.66 -5.68
N GLN A 9 13.49 13.40 -5.89
CA GLN A 9 14.29 12.23 -5.52
C GLN A 9 15.62 12.17 -6.27
N PHE A 10 15.61 12.46 -7.58
CA PHE A 10 16.83 12.51 -8.38
C PHE A 10 17.79 13.61 -7.91
N VAL A 11 17.28 14.81 -7.61
CA VAL A 11 18.07 15.90 -7.05
C VAL A 11 18.65 15.52 -5.69
N TYR A 12 17.86 14.89 -4.81
CA TYR A 12 18.33 14.43 -3.50
C TYR A 12 19.40 13.34 -3.61
N PHE A 13 19.28 12.43 -4.58
CA PHE A 13 20.28 11.41 -4.84
C PHE A 13 21.62 12.01 -5.26
N CYS A 14 21.59 13.01 -6.15
CA CYS A 14 22.78 13.72 -6.64
C CYS A 14 23.38 14.67 -5.59
N TYR A 15 22.53 15.33 -4.79
CA TYR A 15 22.89 16.32 -3.79
C TYR A 15 22.27 15.95 -2.43
N PRO A 16 22.82 14.93 -1.75
CA PRO A 16 22.26 14.46 -0.48
C PRO A 16 22.43 15.53 0.59
N LEU A 17 21.38 15.77 1.38
CA LEU A 17 21.54 16.57 2.59
C LEU A 17 22.51 15.86 3.54
N LEU A 18 23.40 16.66 4.15
CA LEU A 18 24.29 16.22 5.23
C LEU A 18 23.47 15.96 6.50
N LEU A 19 22.73 14.85 6.51
CA LEU A 19 22.00 14.37 7.67
C LEU A 19 22.81 13.29 8.38
N PHE A 20 22.69 13.21 9.70
CA PHE A 20 23.29 12.15 10.53
C PHE A 20 22.62 10.78 10.34
N PHE A 21 21.65 10.66 9.43
CA PHE A 21 20.93 9.41 9.18
C PHE A 21 21.63 8.58 8.10
N PRO A 22 21.77 7.26 8.32
CA PRO A 22 22.35 6.38 7.31
C PRO A 22 21.46 6.33 6.06
N ARG A 23 22.08 6.42 4.87
CA ARG A 23 21.37 6.36 3.58
C ARG A 23 20.80 4.99 3.24
N PHE A 24 21.33 3.95 3.88
CA PHE A 24 20.90 2.58 3.73
C PHE A 24 20.63 2.00 5.11
N PHE A 25 19.75 1.01 5.17
CA PHE A 25 19.54 0.27 6.41
C PHE A 25 20.83 -0.46 6.84
N PRO A 26 21.09 -0.58 8.15
CA PRO A 26 22.31 -1.19 8.67
C PRO A 26 22.34 -2.73 8.55
N TRP A 27 21.37 -3.33 7.86
CA TRP A 27 21.21 -4.78 7.74
C TRP A 27 21.24 -5.23 6.28
N ASP A 28 21.45 -6.53 6.08
CA ASP A 28 21.47 -7.15 4.75
C ASP A 28 20.12 -7.03 4.04
N TYR A 29 20.17 -6.92 2.70
CA TYR A 29 19.00 -6.71 1.86
C TYR A 29 17.88 -7.75 2.08
N TRP A 30 18.24 -8.99 2.41
CA TRP A 30 17.28 -10.05 2.71
C TRP A 30 16.35 -9.74 3.89
N VAL A 31 16.84 -8.99 4.89
CA VAL A 31 16.01 -8.54 6.02
C VAL A 31 14.95 -7.55 5.53
N SER A 32 15.34 -6.59 4.69
CA SER A 32 14.38 -5.66 4.04
C SER A 32 13.35 -6.41 3.19
N PHE A 33 13.80 -7.41 2.42
CA PHE A 33 12.92 -8.24 1.60
C PHE A 33 11.90 -9.02 2.45
N LEU A 34 12.34 -9.58 3.58
CA LEU A 34 11.46 -10.30 4.51
C LEU A 34 10.44 -9.37 5.16
N ILE A 35 10.86 -8.17 5.59
CA ILE A 35 9.95 -7.14 6.10
C ILE A 35 8.92 -6.74 5.04
N ALA A 36 9.37 -6.54 3.79
CA ALA A 36 8.49 -6.20 2.68
C ALA A 36 7.44 -7.30 2.44
N ILE A 37 7.81 -8.57 2.47
CA ILE A 37 6.85 -9.69 2.37
C ILE A 37 5.85 -9.68 3.53
N ILE A 38 6.32 -9.50 4.77
CA ILE A 38 5.47 -9.49 5.97
C ILE A 38 4.42 -8.38 5.90
N ILE A 39 4.73 -7.24 5.27
CA ILE A 39 3.79 -6.13 5.09
C ILE A 39 2.91 -6.37 3.84
N ALA A 40 3.52 -6.73 2.72
CA ALA A 40 2.82 -6.85 1.44
C ALA A 40 1.78 -7.97 1.45
N VAL A 41 2.11 -9.15 2.00
CA VAL A 41 1.20 -10.31 2.01
C VAL A 41 -0.13 -10.00 2.71
N PRO A 42 -0.19 -9.53 3.97
CA PRO A 42 -1.46 -9.19 4.61
C PRO A 42 -2.18 -8.05 3.89
N SER A 43 -1.46 -7.05 3.38
CA SER A 43 -2.05 -5.96 2.59
C SER A 43 -2.77 -6.47 1.35
N PHE A 44 -2.12 -7.36 0.59
CA PHE A 44 -2.75 -8.01 -0.56
C PHE A 44 -3.94 -8.87 -0.14
N ILE A 45 -3.85 -9.62 0.96
CA ILE A 45 -4.98 -10.41 1.47
C ILE A 45 -6.19 -9.52 1.76
N PHE A 46 -6.02 -8.39 2.44
CA PHE A 46 -7.11 -7.45 2.70
C PHE A 46 -7.67 -6.84 1.43
N MET A 47 -6.80 -6.47 0.49
CA MET A 47 -7.22 -5.90 -0.79
C MET A 47 -8.02 -6.90 -1.63
N PHE A 48 -7.51 -8.13 -1.80
CA PHE A 48 -8.18 -9.18 -2.56
C PHE A 48 -9.50 -9.61 -1.91
N LYS A 49 -9.53 -9.71 -0.58
CA LYS A 49 -10.76 -10.02 0.14
C LYS A 49 -11.80 -8.89 0.02
N GLY A 50 -11.35 -7.64 0.03
CA GLY A 50 -12.20 -6.48 -0.26
C GLY A 50 -12.79 -6.54 -1.68
N VAL A 51 -11.95 -6.77 -2.69
CA VAL A 51 -12.40 -6.90 -4.08
C VAL A 51 -13.37 -8.08 -4.26
N HIS A 52 -13.04 -9.24 -3.69
CA HIS A 52 -13.89 -10.42 -3.75
C HIS A 52 -15.25 -10.20 -3.10
N ASP A 53 -15.27 -9.64 -1.88
CA ASP A 53 -16.50 -9.43 -1.12
C ASP A 53 -17.35 -8.26 -1.65
N ALA A 54 -16.75 -7.31 -2.37
CA ALA A 54 -17.47 -6.25 -3.07
C ALA A 54 -18.02 -6.69 -4.43
N GLY A 55 -17.38 -7.65 -5.12
CA GLY A 55 -17.86 -8.17 -6.40
C GLY A 55 -18.04 -7.06 -7.45
N GLU A 56 -19.20 -7.03 -8.11
CA GLU A 56 -19.55 -6.03 -9.15
C GLU A 56 -19.57 -4.59 -8.62
N GLU A 57 -19.80 -4.39 -7.31
CA GLU A 57 -19.81 -3.08 -6.65
C GLU A 57 -18.40 -2.47 -6.53
N THR A 58 -17.34 -3.26 -6.79
CA THR A 58 -15.96 -2.74 -6.84
C THR A 58 -15.77 -1.71 -7.94
N ILE A 59 -16.47 -1.87 -9.06
CA ILE A 59 -16.29 -1.06 -10.27
C ILE A 59 -17.39 -0.02 -10.43
N LYS A 60 -18.63 -0.35 -10.04
CA LYS A 60 -19.77 0.56 -10.17
C LYS A 60 -20.66 0.51 -8.93
N PRO A 61 -20.75 1.58 -8.14
CA PRO A 61 -21.63 1.63 -6.99
C PRO A 61 -23.10 1.66 -7.44
N SER A 62 -23.88 0.71 -6.97
CA SER A 62 -25.33 0.62 -7.09
C SER A 62 -26.02 1.39 -5.96
N ARG A 63 -27.07 2.13 -6.27
CA ARG A 63 -27.93 2.73 -5.24
C ARG A 63 -28.85 1.71 -4.55
N ASN A 64 -29.05 0.55 -5.16
CA ASN A 64 -30.01 -0.45 -4.72
C ASN A 64 -29.36 -1.64 -3.99
N HIS A 65 -28.03 -1.74 -4.02
CA HIS A 65 -27.26 -2.76 -3.31
C HIS A 65 -26.45 -2.11 -2.21
N SER A 66 -26.54 -2.70 -1.03
CA SER A 66 -25.75 -2.30 0.11
C SER A 66 -24.61 -3.30 0.31
N LEU A 67 -23.40 -2.82 0.63
CA LEU A 67 -22.21 -3.65 0.95
C LEU A 67 -22.47 -4.51 2.20
N TYR A 68 -23.20 -5.61 2.07
CA TYR A 68 -23.68 -6.40 3.21
C TYR A 68 -23.12 -7.81 3.14
N GLY A 69 -21.83 -7.94 3.49
CA GLY A 69 -21.21 -9.25 3.65
C GLY A 69 -19.72 -9.21 3.93
N GLY A 70 -19.20 -10.31 4.49
CA GLY A 70 -17.76 -10.59 4.57
C GLY A 70 -16.95 -9.55 5.34
N ILE A 71 -15.81 -9.15 4.78
CA ILE A 71 -14.86 -8.21 5.40
C ILE A 71 -15.47 -6.83 5.68
N TYR A 72 -16.48 -6.41 4.89
CA TYR A 72 -17.15 -5.12 5.05
C TYR A 72 -17.97 -5.00 6.34
N THR A 73 -18.25 -6.11 7.02
CA THR A 73 -18.87 -6.11 8.37
C THR A 73 -17.92 -5.64 9.47
N LYS A 74 -16.60 -5.69 9.22
CA LYS A 74 -15.56 -5.32 10.19
C LYS A 74 -14.74 -4.11 9.72
N ILE A 75 -14.54 -3.96 8.42
CA ILE A 75 -13.65 -2.95 7.83
C ILE A 75 -14.37 -2.23 6.68
N ARG A 76 -14.54 -0.91 6.77
CA ARG A 76 -15.28 -0.12 5.78
C ARG A 76 -14.55 0.04 4.44
N HIS A 77 -13.21 0.09 4.45
CA HIS A 77 -12.38 0.28 3.26
C HIS A 77 -11.19 -0.70 3.24
N PRO A 78 -11.43 -2.01 3.04
CA PRO A 78 -10.38 -3.02 3.06
C PRO A 78 -9.33 -2.82 1.95
N GLN A 79 -9.75 -2.31 0.79
CA GLN A 79 -8.86 -1.97 -0.32
C GLN A 79 -7.89 -0.84 0.04
N ALA A 80 -8.36 0.21 0.73
CA ALA A 80 -7.51 1.32 1.15
C ALA A 80 -6.48 0.88 2.20
N ILE A 81 -6.85 -0.05 3.11
CA ILE A 81 -5.90 -0.62 4.07
C ILE A 81 -4.82 -1.43 3.36
N GLY A 82 -5.20 -2.22 2.34
CA GLY A 82 -4.23 -2.93 1.52
C GLY A 82 -3.30 -1.96 0.76
N GLU A 83 -3.86 -0.92 0.15
CA GLU A 83 -3.12 0.09 -0.58
C GLU A 83 -2.08 0.80 0.30
N LEU A 84 -2.43 1.14 1.55
CA LEU A 84 -1.50 1.79 2.49
C LEU A 84 -0.21 0.99 2.77
N GLY A 85 -0.27 -0.34 2.70
CA GLY A 85 0.94 -1.17 2.89
C GLY A 85 1.67 -1.50 1.60
N VAL A 86 1.09 -1.20 0.44
CA VAL A 86 1.69 -1.45 -0.88
C VAL A 86 2.26 -0.17 -1.50
N TRP A 87 1.69 1.00 -1.15
CA TRP A 87 2.13 2.33 -1.57
C TRP A 87 3.43 2.75 -0.87
#